data_AF-A0A0A0IW39-F1
#
_entry.id   AF-A0A0A0IW39-F1
#
_cell.length_a   1.000
_cell.length_b   1.000
_cell.length_c   1.000
_cell.angle_alpha   90.00
_cell.angle_beta   90.00
_cell.angle_gamma   90.00
#
_symmetry.space_group_name_H-M   'P 1'
#
loop_
_entity.id
_entity.type
_entity.pdbx_description
1 polymer ?
#
loop_
_entity_poly.entity_id
_entity_poly.type
_entity_poly.pdbx_seq_one_letter_code
_entity_poly.pdbx_strand_id
1 'polypeptide(L)'
;MWRTDQAPNLAAEYLSSLGDRWEHVQTVGRLADWMIAELGLSPEIAAAAWLHDIGYAPALAVTGFHPVDGATFLANEGAPNHVV
;
A
#
# COMPACT_ATOMS: atom_id res chain seq x y z
N MET A 1 14.81 1.32 0.86
CA MET A 1 14.88 1.15 2.33
C MET A 1 13.54 1.51 2.89
N TRP A 2 12.80 0.50 3.37
CA TRP A 2 11.44 0.64 3.87
C TRP A 2 11.28 1.72 4.92
N ARG A 3 10.17 2.47 4.81
CA ARG A 3 9.72 3.49 5.75
C ARG A 3 8.20 3.50 5.78
N THR A 4 7.61 3.17 6.92
CA THR A 4 6.16 3.05 7.10
C THR A 4 5.41 4.34 6.73
N ASP A 5 5.98 5.50 7.06
CA ASP A 5 5.42 6.83 6.75
C ASP A 5 5.43 7.19 5.25
N GLN A 6 6.15 6.44 4.42
CA GLN A 6 6.23 6.68 2.98
C GLN A 6 5.19 5.90 2.17
N ALA A 7 4.39 5.05 2.81
CA ALA A 7 3.38 4.24 2.15
C ALA A 7 2.40 5.05 1.26
N PRO A 8 1.88 6.23 1.67
CA PRO A 8 1.01 7.03 0.81
C PRO A 8 1.71 7.54 -0.46
N ASN A 9 3.00 7.93 -0.34
CA ASN A 9 3.79 8.41 -1.48
C ASN A 9 4.08 7.28 -2.47
N LEU A 10 4.45 6.11 -1.95
CA LEU A 10 4.70 4.93 -2.75
C LEU A 10 3.41 4.46 -3.46
N ALA A 11 2.27 4.47 -2.77
CA ALA A 11 0.98 4.19 -3.39
C ALA A 11 0.66 5.20 -4.51
N ALA A 12 0.87 6.50 -4.29
CA ALA A 12 0.64 7.53 -5.29
C ALA A 12 1.55 7.36 -6.52
N GLU A 13 2.82 7.01 -6.33
CA GLU A 13 3.78 6.76 -7.41
C GLU A 13 3.28 5.69 -8.39
N TYR A 14 2.74 4.60 -7.86
CA TYR A 14 2.36 3.43 -8.65
C TYR A 14 0.89 3.42 -9.10
N LEU A 15 0.00 4.06 -8.34
CA LEU A 15 -1.45 3.92 -8.53
C LEU A 15 -2.14 5.21 -8.99
N SER A 16 -1.50 6.38 -8.95
CA SER A 16 -2.16 7.67 -9.24
C SER A 16 -2.83 7.78 -10.62
N SER A 17 -2.39 6.98 -11.59
CA SER A 17 -2.96 6.93 -12.94
C SER A 17 -4.10 5.91 -13.12
N LEU A 18 -4.47 5.15 -12.08
CA LEU A 18 -5.42 4.03 -12.15
C LEU A 18 -6.88 4.39 -11.81
N GLY A 19 -7.25 5.67 -11.84
CA GLY A 19 -8.64 6.13 -11.70
C GLY A 19 -9.30 5.67 -10.39
N ASP A 20 -10.46 5.02 -10.48
CA ASP A 20 -11.26 4.52 -9.35
C ASP A 20 -10.43 3.71 -8.33
N ARG A 21 -9.39 3.01 -8.78
CA ARG A 21 -8.52 2.26 -7.86
C ARG A 21 -7.70 3.17 -6.97
N TRP A 22 -7.23 4.29 -7.50
CA TRP A 22 -6.54 5.30 -6.70
C TRP A 22 -7.48 5.97 -5.71
N GLU A 23 -8.74 6.22 -6.11
CA GLU A 23 -9.76 6.76 -5.19
C GLU A 23 -10.06 5.77 -4.05
N HIS A 24 -10.17 4.49 -4.38
CA HIS A 24 -10.33 3.41 -3.40
C HIS A 24 -9.16 3.35 -2.41
N VAL A 25 -7.92 3.30 -2.90
CA VAL A 25 -6.72 3.25 -2.04
C VAL A 25 -6.61 4.48 -1.15
N GLN A 26 -6.89 5.68 -1.67
CA GLN A 26 -6.92 6.90 -0.86
C GLN A 26 -7.98 6.84 0.25
N THR A 27 -9.15 6.29 -0.06
CA THR A 27 -10.26 6.20 0.89
C THR A 27 -9.90 5.25 2.05
N VAL A 28 -9.40 4.07 1.71
CA VAL A 28 -8.98 3.05 2.70
C VAL A 28 -7.77 3.53 3.51
N GLY A 29 -6.76 4.11 2.84
CA GLY A 29 -5.56 4.65 3.47
C GLY A 29 -5.87 5.77 4.47
N ARG A 30 -6.67 6.77 4.07
CA ARG A 30 -7.08 7.88 4.97
C ARG A 30 -7.92 7.39 6.15
N LEU A 31 -8.79 6.39 5.94
CA LEU A 31 -9.54 5.79 7.04
C LEU A 31 -8.59 5.12 8.03
N ALA A 32 -7.60 4.38 7.54
CA ALA A 32 -6.60 3.76 8.41
C ALA A 32 -5.73 4.81 9.14
N ASP A 33 -5.33 5.90 8.48
CA ASP A 33 -4.63 7.02 9.11
C ASP A 33 -5.44 7.61 10.27
N TRP A 34 -6.75 7.80 10.07
CA TRP A 34 -7.64 8.23 11.14
C TRP A 34 -7.75 7.20 12.27
N MET A 35 -7.89 5.91 11.95
CA MET A 35 -7.98 4.84 12.95
C MET A 35 -6.70 4.73 13.78
N ILE A 36 -5.50 4.85 13.19
CA ILE A 36 -4.25 4.82 13.98
C ILE A 36 -4.16 6.02 14.92
N ALA A 37 -4.62 7.20 14.48
CA ALA A 37 -4.57 8.43 15.27
C ALA A 37 -5.54 8.40 16.46
N GLU A 38 -6.77 7.92 16.25
CA GLU A 38 -7.81 7.92 17.27
C GLU A 38 -7.75 6.70 18.20
N LEU A 39 -7.33 5.54 17.69
CA LEU A 39 -7.39 4.27 18.42
C LEU A 39 -6.02 3.78 18.91
N GLY A 40 -4.93 4.50 18.58
CA GLY A 40 -3.57 4.13 18.99
C GLY A 40 -3.08 2.81 18.41
N LEU A 41 -3.54 2.47 17.20
CA LEU A 41 -3.14 1.26 16.48
C LEU A 41 -1.74 1.39 15.89
N SER A 42 -1.16 0.26 15.49
CA SER A 42 0.17 0.23 14.86
C SER A 42 0.16 1.01 13.53
N PRO A 43 1.17 1.89 13.28
CA PRO A 43 1.29 2.64 12.02
C PRO A 43 1.36 1.74 10.78
N GLU A 44 1.79 0.49 10.94
CA GLU A 44 1.88 -0.49 9.87
C GLU A 44 0.50 -0.91 9.32
N ILE A 45 -0.58 -0.73 10.09
CA ILE A 45 -1.96 -0.90 9.57
C ILE A 45 -2.25 0.14 8.48
N ALA A 46 -1.86 1.40 8.69
CA ALA A 46 -2.02 2.43 7.68
C ALA A 46 -1.14 2.15 6.46
N ALA A 47 0.11 1.72 6.66
CA ALA A 47 0.96 1.33 5.55
C ALA A 47 0.39 0.17 4.72
N ALA A 48 -0.11 -0.88 5.37
CA ALA A 48 -0.79 -1.99 4.70
C ALA A 48 -2.03 -1.50 3.94
N ALA A 49 -2.85 -0.65 4.55
CA ALA A 49 -4.04 -0.07 3.91
C ALA A 49 -3.70 0.74 2.64
N TRP A 50 -2.66 1.57 2.70
CA TRP A 50 -2.19 2.36 1.55
C TRP A 50 -1.62 1.48 0.41
N LEU A 51 -1.06 0.31 0.73
CA LEU A 51 -0.31 -0.51 -0.22
C LEU A 51 -1.02 -1.81 -0.61
N HIS A 52 -2.18 -2.13 -0.04
CA HIS A 52 -2.88 -3.42 -0.25
C HIS A 52 -3.16 -3.73 -1.73
N ASP A 53 -3.29 -2.70 -2.55
CA ASP A 53 -3.60 -2.78 -3.97
C ASP A 53 -2.41 -2.36 -4.87
N ILE A 54 -1.20 -2.17 -4.32
CA ILE A 54 -0.04 -1.70 -5.10
C ILE A 54 0.29 -2.61 -6.29
N GLY A 55 0.04 -3.91 -6.16
CA GLY A 55 0.26 -4.87 -7.24
C GLY A 55 -0.66 -4.72 -8.45
N TYR A 56 -1.66 -3.83 -8.42
CA TYR A 56 -2.41 -3.44 -9.63
C TYR A 56 -1.61 -2.56 -10.59
N ALA A 57 -0.49 -1.98 -10.12
CA ALA A 57 0.36 -1.16 -10.97
C ALA A 57 0.93 -1.99 -12.12
N PRO A 58 0.73 -1.60 -13.39
CA PRO A 58 1.23 -2.36 -14.54
C PRO A 58 2.74 -2.59 -14.52
N ALA A 59 3.51 -1.68 -13.90
CA ALA A 59 4.95 -1.79 -13.75
C ALA A 59 5.40 -2.91 -12.79
N LEU A 60 4.50 -3.39 -11.94
CA LEU A 60 4.76 -4.43 -10.93
C LEU A 60 4.21 -5.80 -11.32
N ALA A 61 3.45 -5.88 -12.43
CA ALA A 61 2.85 -7.13 -12.88
C ALA A 61 3.91 -8.12 -13.36
N VAL A 62 4.01 -9.27 -12.69
CA VAL A 62 4.92 -10.38 -13.04
C VAL A 62 4.11 -11.65 -13.30
N THR A 63 3.16 -11.95 -12.40
CA THR A 63 2.28 -13.10 -12.50
C THR A 63 0.91 -12.74 -13.08
N GLY A 64 0.53 -11.46 -13.02
CA GLY A 64 -0.81 -10.99 -13.34
C GLY A 64 -1.80 -11.19 -12.18
N PHE A 65 -1.34 -11.70 -11.04
CA PHE A 65 -2.13 -11.81 -9.81
C PHE A 65 -1.66 -10.75 -8.81
N HIS A 66 -2.36 -9.62 -8.80
CA HIS A 66 -1.97 -8.41 -8.07
C HIS A 66 -1.63 -8.62 -6.58
N PRO A 67 -2.24 -9.53 -5.78
CA PRO A 67 -1.85 -9.71 -4.39
C PRO A 67 -0.42 -10.26 -4.29
N VAL A 68 -0.06 -11.22 -5.15
CA VAL A 68 1.28 -11.83 -5.16
C VAL A 68 2.32 -10.87 -5.72
N ASP A 69 1.97 -10.16 -6.78
CA ASP A 69 2.88 -9.18 -7.41
C ASP A 69 3.19 -8.01 -6.46
N GLY A 70 2.18 -7.50 -5.75
CA GLY A 70 2.33 -6.48 -4.71
C GLY A 70 3.14 -6.96 -3.51
N ALA A 71 2.81 -8.13 -2.97
CA ALA A 71 3.54 -8.73 -1.84
C ALA A 71 5.03 -8.95 -2.18
N THR A 72 5.32 -9.44 -3.39
CA THR A 72 6.70 -9.65 -3.86
C THR A 72 7.46 -8.33 -3.95
N PHE A 73 6.83 -7.29 -4.50
CA PHE A 73 7.43 -5.96 -4.57
C PHE A 73 7.74 -5.39 -3.18
N LEU A 74 6.78 -5.43 -2.25
CA LEU A 74 6.93 -4.90 -0.90
C LEU A 74 8.00 -5.65 -0.10
N ALA A 75 8.09 -6.97 -0.25
CA ALA A 75 9.16 -7.76 0.35
C ALA A 75 10.55 -7.34 -0.16
N ASN A 76 10.68 -7.05 -1.46
CA ASN A 76 11.93 -6.58 -2.06
C ASN A 76 12.33 -5.16 -1.60
N GLU A 77 11.35 -4.29 -1.30
CA GLU A 77 11.58 -2.98 -0.68
C GLU A 77 11.96 -3.05 0.81
N GLY A 78 11.83 -4.24 1.40
CA GLY A 78 12.14 -4.52 2.80
C GLY A 78 10.99 -4.24 3.77
N ALA A 79 9.75 -4.23 3.29
CA ALA A 79 8.57 -4.12 4.16
C ALA A 79 8.48 -5.32 5.12
N PRO A 80 7.97 -5.13 6.35
CA PRO A 80 7.78 -6.21 7.29
C PRO A 80 6.64 -7.15 6.86
N ASN A 81 6.70 -8.41 7.28
CA ASN A 81 5.74 -9.46 6.86
C ASN A 81 4.26 -9.17 7.16
N HIS A 82 3.93 -8.24 8.05
CA HIS A 82 2.53 -7.88 8.36
C HIS A 82 2.01 -6.72 7.48
N VAL A 83 2.85 -6.16 6.61
CA VAL A 83 2.48 -5.21 5.55
C VAL A 83 2.43 -5.89 4.18
N VAL A 84 3.23 -6.95 4.01
CA VAL A 84 3.29 -7.82 2.82
C VAL A 84 2.06 -8.72 2.73
#